data_AF-A0A540UXF2-F1
#
_entry.id   AF-A0A540UXF2-F1
#
_cell.length_a   1.000
_cell.length_b   1.000
_cell.length_c   1.000
_cell.angle_alpha   90.00
_cell.angle_beta   90.00
_cell.angle_gamma   90.00
#
_symmetry.space_group_name_H-M   'P 1'
#
loop_
_entity.id
_entity.type
_entity.pdbx_description
1 polymer ?
#
loop_
_entity_poly.entity_id
_entity_poly.type
_entity_poly.pdbx_seq_one_letter_code
_entity_poly.pdbx_strand_id
1 'polypeptide(L)'
;MISVLTDALKAFNDFTAPIGFIITICTFFLARATKDKLDESKEIGLFSEEANQYLGRLNAIKILLNQIDNRFATVPEDIVKNISDIVSEIEHSYPTLSKKNKVFSKPIKQFKKLHRYQFVEYINFIDPFNALHSILSNRRDLK
;
A
#
# COMPACT_ATOMS: atom_id res chain seq x y z
N MET A 1 -58.25 7.04 -23.37
CA MET A 1 -57.36 8.01 -22.69
C MET A 1 -56.64 7.38 -21.49
N ILE A 2 -57.35 6.68 -20.59
CA ILE A 2 -56.74 6.00 -19.43
C ILE A 2 -55.77 4.87 -19.84
N SER A 3 -56.13 3.97 -20.77
CA SER A 3 -55.24 2.84 -21.13
C SER A 3 -53.95 3.30 -21.83
N VAL A 4 -54.03 4.30 -22.72
CA VAL A 4 -52.85 4.90 -23.40
C VAL A 4 -51.87 5.50 -22.39
N LEU A 5 -52.38 6.12 -21.32
CA LEU A 5 -51.55 6.64 -20.23
C LEU A 5 -50.89 5.51 -19.43
N THR A 6 -51.63 4.43 -19.14
CA THR A 6 -51.11 3.25 -18.43
C THR A 6 -50.03 2.52 -19.25
N ASP A 7 -50.23 2.36 -20.56
CA ASP A 7 -49.26 1.73 -21.46
C ASP A 7 -47.99 2.57 -21.61
N ALA A 8 -48.13 3.90 -21.68
CA ALA A 8 -46.99 4.82 -21.68
C ALA A 8 -46.20 4.78 -20.37
N LEU A 9 -46.88 4.75 -19.21
CA LEU A 9 -46.23 4.62 -17.90
C LEU A 9 -45.49 3.29 -17.76
N LYS A 10 -46.07 2.19 -18.27
CA LYS A 10 -45.44 0.87 -18.25
C LYS A 10 -44.20 0.83 -19.13
N ALA A 11 -44.28 1.33 -20.36
CA ALA A 11 -43.12 1.43 -21.25
C ALA A 11 -42.00 2.32 -20.68
N PHE A 12 -42.36 3.44 -20.04
CA PHE A 12 -41.40 4.29 -19.34
C PHE A 12 -40.73 3.57 -18.17
N ASN A 13 -41.49 2.85 -17.34
CA ASN A 13 -40.96 2.08 -16.22
C ASN A 13 -40.05 0.93 -16.71
N ASP A 14 -40.45 0.21 -17.75
CA ASP A 14 -39.67 -0.90 -18.33
C ASP A 14 -38.35 -0.40 -18.94
N PHE A 15 -38.32 0.84 -19.44
CA PHE A 15 -37.10 1.48 -19.94
C PHE A 15 -36.21 2.05 -18.82
N THR A 16 -36.81 2.73 -17.83
CA THR A 16 -36.07 3.46 -16.79
C THR A 16 -35.60 2.59 -15.63
N ALA A 17 -36.30 1.50 -15.31
CA ALA A 17 -35.91 0.62 -14.21
C ALA A 17 -34.55 -0.06 -14.44
N PRO A 18 -34.23 -0.63 -15.63
CA PRO A 18 -32.90 -1.14 -15.91
C PRO A 18 -31.80 -0.07 -15.85
N ILE A 19 -32.10 1.14 -16.34
CA ILE A 19 -31.17 2.28 -16.27
C ILE A 19 -30.90 2.66 -14.81
N GLY A 20 -31.95 2.77 -14.00
CA GLY A 20 -31.86 3.03 -12.56
C GLY A 20 -31.01 1.97 -11.86
N PHE A 21 -31.22 0.68 -12.18
CA PHE A 21 -30.42 -0.41 -11.64
C PHE A 21 -28.94 -0.32 -12.01
N ILE A 22 -28.62 0.00 -13.26
CA ILE A 22 -27.22 0.21 -13.71
C ILE A 22 -26.59 1.39 -12.96
N ILE A 23 -27.30 2.52 -12.83
CA ILE A 23 -26.83 3.69 -12.09
C ILE A 23 -26.55 3.33 -10.63
N THR A 24 -27.42 2.54 -9.99
CA THR A 24 -27.20 2.06 -8.63
C THR A 24 -25.93 1.21 -8.52
N ILE A 25 -25.70 0.28 -9.45
CA ILE A 25 -24.46 -0.52 -9.48
C ILE A 25 -23.23 0.38 -9.64
N CYS A 26 -23.26 1.32 -10.58
CA CYS A 26 -22.17 2.29 -10.78
C CYS A 26 -21.92 3.12 -9.52
N THR A 27 -22.99 3.53 -8.82
CA THR A 27 -22.90 4.29 -7.56
C THR A 27 -22.19 3.47 -6.48
N PHE A 28 -22.48 2.17 -6.36
CA PHE A 28 -21.74 1.30 -5.43
C PHE A 28 -20.25 1.20 -5.77
N PHE A 29 -19.90 1.07 -7.06
CA PHE A 29 -18.50 1.06 -7.49
C PHE A 29 -17.79 2.38 -7.15
N LEU A 30 -18.43 3.52 -7.41
CA LEU A 30 -17.88 4.84 -7.07
C LEU A 30 -17.74 5.01 -5.56
N ALA A 31 -18.74 4.63 -4.77
CA ALA A 31 -18.70 4.71 -3.32
C ALA A 31 -17.54 3.87 -2.74
N ARG A 32 -17.30 2.68 -3.29
CA ARG A 32 -16.18 1.82 -2.90
C ARG A 32 -14.83 2.43 -3.26
N ALA A 33 -14.69 2.97 -4.47
CA ALA A 33 -13.46 3.64 -4.89
C ALA A 33 -13.15 4.88 -4.03
N THR A 34 -14.19 5.66 -3.68
CA THR A 34 -14.05 6.81 -2.79
C THR A 34 -13.64 6.39 -1.38
N LYS A 35 -14.26 5.35 -0.82
CA LYS A 35 -13.86 4.79 0.48
C LYS A 35 -12.39 4.37 0.46
N ASP A 36 -11.98 3.64 -0.57
CA ASP A 36 -10.61 3.15 -0.71
C ASP A 36 -9.58 4.31 -0.73
N LYS A 37 -9.87 5.38 -1.47
CA LYS A 37 -9.03 6.59 -1.49
C LYS A 37 -9.03 7.34 -0.16
N LEU A 38 -10.18 7.38 0.52
CA LEU A 38 -10.29 8.04 1.82
C LEU A 38 -9.47 7.31 2.88
N ASP A 39 -9.53 5.97 2.90
CA ASP A 39 -8.73 5.15 3.80
C ASP A 39 -7.23 5.29 3.49
N GLU A 40 -6.83 5.30 2.21
CA GLU A 40 -5.45 5.58 1.79
C GLU A 40 -4.98 6.97 2.27
N SER A 41 -5.78 8.01 2.06
CA SER A 41 -5.44 9.37 2.49
C SER A 41 -5.30 9.50 4.01
N LYS A 42 -6.13 8.80 4.79
CA LYS A 42 -6.03 8.78 6.25
C LYS A 42 -4.73 8.11 6.69
N GLU A 43 -4.41 6.96 6.13
CA GLU A 43 -3.17 6.24 6.43
C GLU A 43 -1.94 7.06 6.02
N ILE A 44 -1.97 7.82 4.91
CA ILE A 44 -0.87 8.74 4.52
C ILE A 44 -0.65 9.82 5.59
N GLY A 45 -1.73 10.39 6.12
CA GLY A 45 -1.66 11.37 7.19
C GLY A 45 -0.96 10.81 8.42
N LEU A 46 -1.46 9.70 8.95
CA LEU A 46 -0.90 9.01 10.11
C LEU A 46 0.55 8.57 9.87
N PHE A 47 0.82 7.96 8.72
CA PHE A 47 2.17 7.57 8.34
C PHE A 47 3.10 8.78 8.29
N SER A 48 2.66 9.93 7.80
CA SER A 48 3.48 11.14 7.77
C SER A 48 3.80 11.67 9.18
N GLU A 49 2.97 11.43 10.19
CA GLU A 49 3.24 11.80 11.57
C GLU A 49 4.28 10.86 12.20
N GLU A 50 4.14 9.55 11.97
CA GLU A 50 4.96 8.51 12.61
C GLU A 50 6.22 8.12 11.83
N ALA A 51 6.33 8.50 10.54
CA ALA A 51 7.43 8.10 9.65
C ALA A 51 8.83 8.46 10.17
N ASN A 52 8.97 9.52 10.99
CA ASN A 52 10.25 9.88 11.59
C ASN A 52 10.79 8.80 12.54
N GLN A 53 9.91 8.10 13.26
CA GLN A 53 10.30 7.04 14.18
C GLN A 53 10.87 5.83 13.42
N TYR A 54 10.18 5.41 12.37
CA TYR A 54 10.67 4.34 11.49
C TYR A 54 11.96 4.75 10.78
N LEU A 55 12.05 5.99 10.28
CA LEU A 55 13.26 6.50 9.63
C LEU A 55 14.46 6.52 10.57
N GLY A 56 14.29 6.89 11.85
CA GLY A 56 15.35 6.82 12.85
C GLY A 56 15.90 5.41 13.03
N ARG A 57 15.03 4.40 13.14
CA ARG A 57 15.41 2.98 13.23
C ARG A 57 16.13 2.50 11.98
N LEU A 58 15.63 2.86 10.79
CA LEU A 58 16.29 2.53 9.54
C LEU A 58 17.65 3.22 9.37
N ASN A 59 17.81 4.45 9.84
CA ASN A 59 19.09 5.16 9.80
C ASN A 59 20.16 4.47 10.65
N ALA A 60 19.79 3.96 11.83
CA ALA A 60 20.71 3.17 12.65
C ALA A 60 21.19 1.91 11.90
N ILE A 61 20.26 1.20 11.25
CA ILE A 61 20.58 0.03 10.42
C ILE A 61 21.44 0.42 9.22
N LYS A 62 21.17 1.55 8.58
CA LYS A 62 21.96 2.06 7.45
C LYS A 62 23.43 2.25 7.82
N ILE A 63 23.71 2.76 9.02
CA ILE A 63 25.09 2.94 9.50
C ILE A 63 25.80 1.58 9.61
N LEU A 64 25.13 0.55 10.12
CA LEU A 64 25.67 -0.82 10.21
C LEU A 64 25.91 -1.42 8.81
N LEU A 65 24.95 -1.24 7.90
CA LEU A 65 25.06 -1.72 6.52
C LEU A 65 26.20 -1.04 5.74
N ASN A 66 26.53 0.22 6.06
CA ASN A 66 27.64 0.94 5.42
C ASN A 66 29.02 0.40 5.83
N GLN A 67 29.10 -0.43 6.88
CA GLN A 67 30.35 -1.09 7.30
C GLN A 67 30.61 -2.39 6.53
N ILE A 68 29.65 -2.83 5.70
CA ILE A 68 29.78 -4.05 4.89
C ILE A 68 30.43 -3.69 3.55
N ASP A 69 31.73 -3.95 3.44
CA ASP A 69 32.50 -3.63 2.22
C ASP A 69 32.30 -4.65 1.07
N ASN A 70 31.85 -5.87 1.39
CA ASN A 70 31.66 -6.93 0.41
C ASN A 70 30.19 -7.11 0.03
N ARG A 71 29.86 -6.88 -1.25
CA ARG A 71 28.51 -7.02 -1.81
C ARG A 71 27.93 -8.44 -1.75
N PHE A 72 28.78 -9.46 -1.65
CA PHE A 72 28.38 -10.85 -1.50
C PHE A 72 28.43 -11.32 -0.04
N ALA A 73 28.72 -10.43 0.91
CA ALA A 73 28.64 -10.79 2.31
C ALA A 73 27.19 -11.07 2.71
N THR A 74 27.03 -12.02 3.62
CA THR A 74 25.75 -12.29 4.28
C THR A 74 25.42 -11.12 5.20
N VAL A 75 24.20 -10.59 5.07
CA VAL A 75 23.66 -9.62 6.01
C VAL A 75 23.42 -10.33 7.34
N PRO A 76 23.90 -9.76 8.47
CA PRO A 76 23.62 -10.30 9.80
C PRO A 76 22.12 -10.55 10.02
N GLU A 77 21.80 -11.71 10.60
CA GLU A 77 20.41 -12.16 10.79
C GLU A 77 19.59 -11.20 11.65
N ASP A 78 20.22 -10.58 12.65
CA ASP A 78 19.62 -9.56 13.52
C ASP A 78 19.17 -8.32 12.73
N ILE A 79 19.97 -7.89 11.74
CA ILE A 79 19.60 -6.79 10.84
C ILE A 79 18.40 -7.18 9.98
N VAL A 80 18.41 -8.39 9.39
CA VAL A 80 17.30 -8.89 8.57
C VAL A 80 16.01 -8.99 9.40
N LYS A 81 16.11 -9.48 10.63
CA LYS A 81 15.00 -9.59 11.57
C LYS A 81 14.45 -8.22 11.95
N ASN A 82 15.31 -7.29 12.36
CA ASN A 82 14.90 -5.93 12.75
C ASN A 82 14.15 -5.21 11.62
N ILE A 83 14.61 -5.33 10.37
CA ILE A 83 13.88 -4.78 9.22
C ILE A 83 12.55 -5.49 9.01
N SER A 84 12.52 -6.82 9.13
CA SER A 84 11.28 -7.59 8.98
C SER A 84 10.23 -7.19 10.02
N ASP A 85 10.65 -6.92 11.26
CA ASP A 85 9.78 -6.42 12.32
C ASP A 85 9.25 -5.02 12.00
N ILE A 86 10.11 -4.10 11.53
CA ILE A 86 9.70 -2.76 11.06
C ILE A 86 8.68 -2.86 9.92
N VAL A 87 8.95 -3.72 8.93
CA VAL A 87 8.06 -3.91 7.77
C VAL A 87 6.71 -4.49 8.22
N SER A 88 6.71 -5.40 9.18
CA SER A 88 5.49 -6.01 9.72
C SER A 88 4.66 -5.00 10.53
N GLU A 89 5.31 -4.17 11.33
CA GLU A 89 4.68 -3.08 12.07
C GLU A 89 4.03 -2.07 11.12
N ILE A 90 4.76 -1.65 10.08
CA ILE A 90 4.25 -0.78 9.01
C ILE A 90 3.03 -1.40 8.32
N GLU A 91 3.08 -2.69 7.97
CA GLU A 91 1.95 -3.36 7.29
C GLU A 91 0.72 -3.49 8.18
N HIS A 92 0.93 -3.69 9.48
CA HIS A 92 -0.15 -3.77 10.45
C HIS A 92 -0.81 -2.40 10.68
N SER A 93 -0.01 -1.35 10.83
CA SER A 93 -0.48 0.02 11.08
C SER A 93 -1.07 0.68 9.84
N TYR A 94 -0.58 0.36 8.64
CA TYR A 94 -1.02 0.96 7.38
C TYR A 94 -1.37 -0.11 6.33
N PRO A 95 -2.44 -0.89 6.55
CA PRO A 95 -2.79 -2.03 5.70
C PRO A 95 -3.26 -1.61 4.30
N THR A 96 -3.91 -0.46 4.16
CA THR A 96 -4.38 0.04 2.87
C THR A 96 -3.20 0.49 2.01
N LEU A 97 -2.28 1.27 2.57
CA LEU A 97 -1.05 1.68 1.90
C LEU A 97 -0.20 0.48 1.51
N SER A 98 0.01 -0.45 2.44
CA SER A 98 0.84 -1.63 2.22
C SER A 98 0.30 -2.59 1.17
N LYS A 99 -1.01 -2.53 0.86
CA LYS A 99 -1.65 -3.40 -0.14
C LYS A 99 -1.94 -2.69 -1.47
N LYS A 100 -2.46 -1.47 -1.42
CA LYS A 100 -3.02 -0.76 -2.59
C LYS A 100 -2.07 0.27 -3.19
N ASN A 101 -1.25 0.92 -2.38
CA ASN A 101 -0.30 1.91 -2.88
C ASN A 101 0.90 1.18 -3.52
N LYS A 102 1.16 1.42 -4.81
CA LYS A 102 2.21 0.71 -5.55
C LYS A 102 3.61 1.07 -5.07
N VAL A 103 3.83 2.33 -4.69
CA VAL A 103 5.11 2.83 -4.20
C VAL A 103 5.41 2.17 -2.86
N PHE A 104 4.44 2.18 -1.94
CA PHE A 104 4.57 1.62 -0.60
C PHE A 104 4.64 0.09 -0.56
N SER A 105 3.78 -0.59 -1.32
CA SER A 105 3.67 -2.06 -1.28
C SER A 105 4.85 -2.79 -1.91
N LYS A 106 5.58 -2.17 -2.84
CA LYS A 106 6.68 -2.81 -3.56
C LYS A 106 7.86 -3.20 -2.65
N PRO A 107 8.48 -2.29 -1.87
CA PRO A 107 9.57 -2.67 -0.96
C PRO A 107 9.11 -3.63 0.14
N ILE A 108 7.90 -3.47 0.68
CA ILE A 108 7.32 -4.40 1.65
C ILE A 108 7.27 -5.83 1.09
N LYS A 109 6.76 -5.99 -0.14
CA LYS A 109 6.71 -7.29 -0.84
C LYS A 109 8.10 -7.86 -1.12
N GLN A 110 9.08 -7.01 -1.45
CA GLN A 110 10.44 -7.45 -1.68
C GLN A 110 11.08 -7.98 -0.39
N PHE A 111 10.93 -7.28 0.73
CA PHE A 111 11.42 -7.75 2.03
C PHE A 111 10.78 -9.07 2.47
N LYS A 112 9.48 -9.23 2.26
CA LYS A 112 8.81 -10.52 2.53
C LYS A 112 9.38 -11.69 1.73
N LYS A 113 9.91 -11.44 0.54
CA LYS A 113 10.60 -12.49 -0.24
C LYS A 113 11.96 -12.83 0.34
N LEU A 114 12.65 -11.85 0.92
CA LEU A 114 13.98 -12.05 1.52
C LEU A 114 13.92 -12.99 2.74
N HIS A 115 12.83 -12.95 3.52
CA HIS A 115 12.62 -13.85 4.66
C HIS A 115 12.49 -15.35 4.28
N ARG A 116 12.41 -15.68 2.98
CA ARG A 116 12.38 -17.07 2.51
C ARG A 116 13.78 -17.68 2.34
N TYR A 117 14.82 -16.87 2.39
CA TYR A 117 16.19 -17.34 2.25
C TYR A 117 16.80 -17.55 3.63
N GLN A 118 17.53 -18.66 3.79
CA GLN A 118 18.27 -18.98 5.01
C GLN A 118 19.41 -17.97 5.27
N PHE A 119 19.97 -17.41 4.20
CA PHE A 119 20.98 -16.36 4.22
C PHE A 119 20.62 -15.31 3.17
N VAL A 120 20.74 -14.03 3.53
CA VAL A 120 20.46 -12.93 2.61
C VAL A 120 21.78 -12.23 2.28
N GLU A 121 22.19 -12.28 1.01
CA GLU A 121 23.36 -11.53 0.54
C GLU A 121 23.06 -10.03 0.51
N TYR A 122 24.07 -9.22 0.82
CA TYR A 122 23.96 -7.76 0.86
C TYR A 122 23.40 -7.17 -0.44
N ILE A 123 23.84 -7.67 -1.60
CA ILE A 123 23.33 -7.22 -2.91
C ILE A 123 21.82 -7.41 -3.07
N ASN A 124 21.26 -8.49 -2.51
CA ASN A 124 19.83 -8.78 -2.59
C ASN A 124 19.03 -8.00 -1.53
N PHE A 125 19.71 -7.49 -0.51
CA PHE A 125 19.10 -6.78 0.62
C PHE A 125 19.07 -5.26 0.44
N ILE A 126 20.15 -4.69 -0.10
CA ILE A 126 20.38 -3.24 -0.10
C ILE A 126 19.37 -2.48 -0.98
N ASP A 127 18.94 -3.07 -2.08
CA ASP A 127 17.98 -2.47 -3.00
C ASP A 127 16.58 -2.33 -2.35
N PRO A 128 15.96 -3.39 -1.79
CA PRO A 128 14.74 -3.27 -1.02
C PRO A 128 14.87 -2.31 0.17
N PHE A 129 16.01 -2.33 0.87
CA PHE A 129 16.29 -1.44 2.00
C PHE A 129 16.27 0.03 1.58
N ASN A 130 17.00 0.39 0.52
CA ASN A 130 17.05 1.75 0.02
C ASN A 130 15.68 2.21 -0.49
N ALA A 131 14.91 1.33 -1.12
CA ALA A 131 13.54 1.65 -1.53
C ALA A 131 12.63 1.95 -0.33
N LEU A 132 12.70 1.14 0.74
CA LEU A 132 11.96 1.39 1.98
C LEU A 132 12.40 2.71 2.64
N HIS A 133 13.71 2.92 2.74
CA HIS A 133 14.30 4.14 3.29
C HIS A 133 13.85 5.39 2.52
N SER A 134 13.87 5.32 1.19
CA SER A 134 13.45 6.41 0.30
C SER A 134 12.00 6.85 0.55
N ILE A 135 11.08 5.90 0.76
CA ILE A 135 9.67 6.20 1.01
C ILE A 135 9.48 6.95 2.33
N LEU A 136 10.25 6.56 3.35
CA LEU A 136 10.23 7.17 4.66
C LEU A 136 10.89 8.57 4.66
N SER A 137 11.92 8.76 3.84
CA SER A 137 12.64 10.03 3.70
C SER A 137 11.97 11.03 2.75
N ASN A 138 11.38 10.55 1.64
CA ASN A 138 10.76 11.36 0.60
C ASN A 138 9.26 11.05 0.48
N ARG A 139 8.49 11.62 1.41
CA ARG A 139 7.04 11.39 1.54
C ARG A 139 6.21 12.05 0.43
N ARG A 140 6.84 12.84 -0.44
CA ARG A 140 6.16 13.52 -1.55
C ARG A 140 5.65 12.52 -2.59
N ASP A 141 6.31 11.37 -2.70
CA ASP A 141 5.96 10.31 -3.66
C ASP A 141 4.71 9.50 -3.23
N LEU A 142 4.16 9.80 -2.04
CA LEU A 142 2.93 9.19 -1.50
C LEU A 142 1.67 10.01 -1.78
N LYS A 143 1.80 11.24 -2.29
CA LYS A 143 0.68 12.14 -2.62
C LYS A 143 0.12 11.91 -4.02
#